data_AF-A0A965LMY1-F1
#
_entry.id   AF-A0A965LMY1-F1
#
_cell.length_a   1.000
_cell.length_b   1.000
_cell.length_c   1.000
_cell.angle_alpha   90.00
_cell.angle_beta   90.00
_cell.angle_gamma   90.00
#
_symmetry.space_group_name_H-M   'P 1'
#
loop_
_entity.id
_entity.type
_entity.pdbx_description
1 polymer ?
#
loop_
_entity_poly.entity_id
_entity_poly.type
_entity_poly.pdbx_seq_one_letter_code
_entity_poly.pdbx_strand_id
1 'polypeptide(L)' 'MKYFRHLVSRFFGAISGASPSLEDLAEVESLLLDSEFQLWQKLPMMDQRHSIAVMRRFLSLRPSATRP' A
#
# COMPACT_ATOMS: atom_id res chain seq x y z
N MET A 1 6.73 23.14 -14.35
CA MET A 1 7.06 21.75 -13.92
C MET A 1 7.54 21.71 -12.45
N LYS A 2 6.67 22.07 -11.49
CA LYS A 2 7.01 22.14 -10.05
C LYS A 2 6.14 21.21 -9.18
N TYR A 3 5.03 20.71 -9.73
CA TYR A 3 4.01 19.94 -9.00
C TYR A 3 4.28 18.43 -8.95
N PHE A 4 4.81 17.85 -10.03
CA PHE A 4 5.08 16.40 -10.11
C PHE A 4 6.22 15.95 -9.18
N ARG A 5 7.29 16.75 -9.10
CA ARG A 5 8.44 16.46 -8.24
C ARG A 5 8.07 16.48 -6.75
N HIS A 6 7.05 17.25 -6.36
CA HIS A 6 6.63 17.36 -4.97
C HIS A 6 5.79 16.16 -4.50
N LEU A 7 4.87 15.68 -5.34
CA LEU A 7 4.07 14.49 -5.05
C LEU A 7 4.95 13.24 -4.92
N VAL A 8 5.90 13.07 -5.83
CA VAL A 8 6.85 11.95 -5.84
C VAL A 8 7.84 12.03 -4.66
N SER A 9 8.26 13.25 -4.27
CA SER A 9 9.16 13.47 -3.13
C SER A 9 8.51 13.18 -1.77
N ARG A 10 7.25 13.59 -1.54
CA ARG A 10 6.53 13.20 -0.32
C ARG A 10 6.26 11.70 -0.26
N PHE A 11 6.05 11.12 -1.44
CA PHE A 11 5.78 9.71 -1.60
C PHE A 11 6.99 8.85 -1.22
N PHE A 12 8.18 9.13 -1.75
CA PHE A 12 9.40 8.40 -1.38
C PHE A 12 9.99 8.79 -0.02
N GLY A 13 9.78 10.04 0.44
CA GLY A 13 10.32 10.51 1.73
C GLY A 13 9.64 9.90 2.97
N ALA A 14 8.43 9.34 2.82
CA ALA A 14 7.68 8.71 3.91
C ALA A 14 7.81 7.17 3.96
N ILE A 15 8.47 6.57 2.97
CA ILE A 15 8.61 5.11 2.83
C ILE A 15 10.01 4.73 3.28
N SER A 16 10.16 4.38 4.55
CA SER A 16 11.38 3.71 5.01
C SER A 16 11.45 2.32 4.37
N GLY A 17 12.66 1.89 3.95
CA GLY A 17 12.89 0.59 3.30
C GLY A 17 12.75 -0.64 4.21
N ALA A 18 12.04 -0.51 5.33
CA ALA A 18 11.81 -1.60 6.28
C ALA A 18 10.64 -2.48 5.81
N SER A 19 10.73 -3.80 6.00
CA SER A 19 9.63 -4.72 5.66
C SER A 19 8.29 -4.29 6.26
N PRO A 20 7.14 -4.59 5.61
CA PRO A 20 5.83 -4.45 6.23
C PRO A 20 5.77 -5.18 7.57
N SER A 21 5.05 -4.61 8.55
CA SER A 21 4.86 -5.26 9.84
C SER A 21 3.94 -6.48 9.73
N LEU A 22 3.89 -7.33 10.75
CA LEU A 22 2.92 -8.44 10.79
C LEU A 22 1.46 -7.93 10.79
N GLU A 23 1.20 -6.78 11.40
CA GLU A 23 -0.11 -6.14 11.37
C GLU A 23 -0.46 -5.65 9.96
N ASP A 24 0.50 -5.06 9.24
CA ASP A 24 0.31 -4.65 7.85
C ASP A 24 -0.01 -5.87 6.95
N LEU A 25 0.62 -7.01 7.19
CA LEU A 25 0.37 -8.24 6.44
C LEU A 25 -1.02 -8.80 6.69
N ALA A 26 -1.46 -8.86 7.96
CA ALA A 26 -2.80 -9.31 8.32
C ALA A 26 -3.89 -8.40 7.75
N GLU A 27 -3.65 -7.08 7.73
CA GLU A 27 -4.56 -6.10 7.12
C GLU A 27 -4.74 -6.37 5.62
N VAL A 28 -3.63 -6.57 4.90
CA VAL A 28 -3.67 -6.85 3.45
C VAL A 28 -4.29 -8.22 3.14
N GLU A 29 -3.95 -9.26 3.91
CA GLU A 29 -4.54 -10.60 3.77
C GLU A 29 -6.06 -10.60 3.98
N SER A 30 -6.57 -9.74 4.87
CA SER A 30 -8.02 -9.63 5.10
C SER A 30 -8.80 -9.01 3.94
N LEU A 31 -8.13 -8.28 3.04
CA LEU A 31 -8.74 -7.52 1.94
C LEU A 31 -8.58 -8.20 0.58
N LEU A 32 -7.47 -8.89 0.37
CA LEU A 32 -7.14 -9.57 -0.88
C LEU A 32 -7.66 -11.00 -0.90
N LEU A 33 -7.92 -11.53 -2.09
CA LEU A 33 -8.07 -12.97 -2.27
C LEU A 33 -6.72 -13.68 -2.06
N ASP A 34 -6.74 -14.95 -1.68
CA ASP A 34 -5.52 -15.75 -1.48
C ASP A 34 -4.56 -15.64 -2.67
N SER A 35 -5.07 -15.75 -3.90
CA SER A 35 -4.26 -15.63 -5.12
C SER A 35 -3.65 -14.23 -5.32
N GLU A 36 -4.38 -13.18 -4.94
CA GLU A 36 -3.92 -11.80 -5.04
C GLU A 36 -2.87 -11.50 -3.96
N PHE A 37 -3.07 -12.02 -2.76
CA PHE A 37 -2.11 -11.92 -1.67
C PHE A 37 -0.80 -12.63 -2.01
N GLN A 38 -0.86 -13.83 -2.57
CA GLN A 38 0.31 -14.56 -3.05
C GLN A 38 1.07 -13.82 -4.17
N LEU A 39 0.36 -13.08 -5.03
CA LEU A 39 1.00 -12.22 -6.03
C LEU A 39 1.64 -10.99 -5.37
N TRP A 40 0.92 -10.36 -4.44
CA TRP A 40 1.37 -9.18 -3.71
C TRP A 40 2.64 -9.48 -2.89
N GLN A 41 2.74 -10.65 -2.26
CA GLN A 41 3.94 -11.09 -1.53
C GLN A 41 5.20 -11.19 -2.41
N LYS A 42 5.05 -11.35 -3.73
CA LYS A 42 6.18 -11.38 -4.68
C LYS A 42 6.66 -9.99 -5.08
N LEU A 43 5.91 -8.93 -4.75
CA LEU A 43 6.32 -7.57 -5.06
C LEU A 43 7.55 -7.16 -4.24
N PRO A 44 8.39 -6.25 -4.76
CA PRO A 44 9.45 -5.63 -3.98
C PRO A 44 8.90 -5.02 -2.67
N MET A 45 9.68 -5.08 -1.58
CA MET A 45 9.25 -4.55 -0.27
C MET A 45 8.80 -3.09 -0.33
N MET A 46 9.41 -2.29 -1.20
CA MET A 46 9.01 -0.90 -1.45
C MET A 46 7.60 -0.80 -2.04
N ASP A 47 7.24 -1.66 -2.99
CA ASP A 47 5.94 -1.67 -3.66
C ASP A 47 4.85 -2.24 -2.73
N GLN A 48 5.20 -3.18 -1.87
CA GLN A 48 4.32 -3.66 -0.80
C GLN A 48 3.94 -2.52 0.16
N ARG A 49 4.91 -1.76 0.69
CA ARG A 49 4.61 -0.59 1.54
C ARG A 49 3.85 0.50 0.79
N HIS A 50 4.23 0.76 -0.46
CA HIS A 50 3.54 1.74 -1.29
C HIS A 50 2.05 1.40 -1.38
N SER A 51 1.73 0.16 -1.75
CA SER A 51 0.35 -0.29 -1.91
C SER A 51 -0.41 -0.25 -0.58
N ILE A 52 0.21 -0.59 0.56
CA ILE A 52 -0.38 -0.40 1.90
C ILE A 52 -0.71 1.08 2.17
N ALA A 53 0.20 2.00 1.86
CA ALA A 53 -0.04 3.43 2.05
C ALA A 53 -1.18 3.95 1.16
N VAL A 54 -1.26 3.46 -0.08
CA VAL A 54 -2.36 3.77 -1.01
C VAL A 54 -3.67 3.19 -0.50
N MET A 55 -3.67 1.95 -0.04
CA MET A 55 -4.82 1.25 0.55
C MET A 55 -5.38 2.03 1.75
N ARG A 56 -4.54 2.41 2.72
CA ARG A 56 -4.95 3.20 3.89
C ARG A 56 -5.55 4.54 3.49
N ARG A 57 -4.93 5.24 2.53
CA ARG A 57 -5.47 6.50 2.01
C ARG A 57 -6.81 6.28 1.31
N PHE A 58 -6.96 5.20 0.55
CA PHE A 58 -8.19 4.87 -0.13
C PHE A 58 -9.33 4.57 0.86
N LEU A 59 -9.08 3.72 1.87
CA LEU A 59 -10.06 3.39 2.91
C LEU A 59 -10.48 4.62 3.72
N SER A 60 -9.56 5.53 4.00
CA SER A 60 -9.88 6.82 4.63
C SER A 60 -10.81 7.69 3.77
N LEU A 61 -10.66 7.67 2.45
CA LEU A 61 -11.49 8.44 1.52
C LEU A 61 -12.82 7.75 1.19
N ARG A 62 -12.86 6.41 1.25
CA ARG A 62 -13.99 5.57 0.84
C ARG A 62 -14.17 4.40 1.83
N PRO A 63 -14.59 4.66 3.07
CA PRO A 63 -14.67 3.63 4.12
C PRO A 63 -15.73 2.55 3.85
N SER A 64 -16.76 2.88 3.07
CA SER A 64 -17.84 1.95 2.71
C SER A 64 -17.59 1.22 1.39
N ALA A 65 -16.40 1.37 0.79
CA ALA A 65 -16.07 0.64 -0.42
C ALA A 65 -15.92 -0.86 -0.11
N THR A 66 -16.66 -1.68 -0.84
CA THR A 66 -16.53 -3.14 -0.80
C THR A 66 -15.96 -3.62 -2.13
N ARG A 67 -15.28 -4.77 -2.09
CA ARG A 67 -14.86 -5.46 -3.32
C ARG A 67 -16.10 -5.72 -4.19
N PRO A 68 -16.05 -5.41 -5.51
CA PRO A 68 -17.17 -5.65 -6.43
C PRO A 68 -17.45 -7.15 -6.63
#